data_AF-A0A7C7NFF2-F1
#
_entry.id   AF-A0A7C7NFF2-F1
#
_cell.length_a   1.000
_cell.length_b   1.000
_cell.length_c   1.000
_cell.angle_alpha   90.00
_cell.angle_beta   90.00
_cell.angle_gamma   90.00
#
_symmetry.space_group_name_H-M   'P 1'
#
loop_
_entity.id
_entity.type
_entity.pdbx_description
1 polymer ?
#
loop_
_entity_poly.entity_id
_entity_poly.type
_entity_poly.pdbx_seq_one_letter_code
_entity_poly.pdbx_strand_id
1 'polypeptide(L)'
;MSIELVKQYFQKMDLRNSVPCGGDVKIPAVVGFVFPEQLKEMIEKGENLFILDVREECETQKMPFKAEGVEIKVIPIRELMDRLEEIPKDRPVITVCNFAIRATMAKMALDLAGFNNVKVLKGGVEQWNALNK
;
A
#
# COMPACT_ATOMS: atom_id res chain seq x y z
N MET A 1 -17.84 5.73 -10.48
CA MET A 1 -16.95 6.67 -9.79
C MET A 1 -17.05 8.03 -10.48
N SER A 2 -17.41 9.10 -9.78
CA SER A 2 -17.62 10.43 -10.40
C SER A 2 -16.28 11.10 -10.73
N ILE A 3 -16.20 11.77 -11.87
CA ILE A 3 -15.06 12.64 -12.26
C ILE A 3 -14.76 13.67 -11.16
N GLU A 4 -15.78 14.11 -10.44
CA GLU A 4 -15.66 15.08 -9.36
C GLU A 4 -14.82 14.53 -8.19
N LEU A 5 -15.00 13.26 -7.85
CA LEU A 5 -14.23 12.60 -6.78
C LEU A 5 -12.75 12.50 -7.14
N VAL A 6 -12.46 12.17 -8.40
CA VAL A 6 -11.09 12.09 -8.91
C VAL A 6 -10.45 13.49 -8.90
N LYS A 7 -11.17 14.54 -9.31
CA LYS A 7 -10.67 15.92 -9.23
C LYS A 7 -10.38 16.35 -7.78
N GLN A 8 -11.27 16.05 -6.84
CA GLN A 8 -11.05 16.34 -5.41
C GLN A 8 -9.83 15.59 -4.87
N TYR A 9 -9.64 14.33 -5.27
CA TYR A 9 -8.45 13.55 -4.91
C TYR A 9 -7.16 14.21 -5.42
N PHE A 10 -7.13 14.62 -6.70
CA PHE A 10 -5.96 15.30 -7.27
C PHE A 10 -5.71 16.71 -6.67
N GLN A 11 -6.75 17.42 -6.23
CA GLN A 11 -6.59 18.70 -5.52
C GLN A 11 -5.90 18.53 -4.16
N LYS A 12 -6.14 17.42 -3.45
CA LYS A 12 -5.42 17.06 -2.22
C LYS A 12 -3.97 16.63 -2.49
N MET A 13 -3.69 16.22 -3.71
CA MET A 13 -2.39 15.75 -4.19
C MET A 13 -1.66 16.91 -4.90
N ASP A 14 -1.25 17.93 -4.14
CA ASP A 14 -0.50 19.07 -4.70
C ASP A 14 0.89 18.65 -5.21
N LEU A 15 0.93 18.21 -6.47
CA LEU A 15 2.13 17.75 -7.17
C LEU A 15 3.04 18.91 -7.61
N ARG A 16 2.58 20.16 -7.52
CA ARG A 16 3.28 21.32 -8.11
C ARG A 16 4.64 21.60 -7.46
N ASN A 17 4.85 21.17 -6.22
CA ASN A 17 6.11 21.29 -5.48
C ASN A 17 6.89 19.97 -5.36
N SER A 18 6.43 18.90 -5.99
CA SER A 18 6.95 17.53 -5.74
C SER A 18 8.06 17.07 -6.69
N VAL A 19 8.21 17.71 -7.86
CA VAL A 19 9.24 17.33 -8.84
C VAL A 19 9.89 18.58 -9.44
N PRO A 20 10.94 19.15 -8.81
CA PRO A 20 11.83 20.05 -9.53
C PRO A 20 12.55 19.24 -10.63
N CYS A 21 12.63 19.80 -11.83
CA CYS A 21 13.43 19.21 -12.92
C CYS A 21 14.87 18.96 -12.42
N GLY A 22 15.27 17.69 -12.30
CA GLY A 22 16.64 17.30 -11.95
C GLY A 22 16.93 17.01 -10.47
N GLY A 23 15.92 16.88 -9.60
CA GLY A 23 16.10 16.47 -8.19
C GLY A 23 15.48 15.11 -7.86
N ASP A 24 15.90 14.51 -6.74
CA ASP A 24 15.28 13.31 -6.17
C ASP A 24 13.76 13.48 -6.10
N VAL A 25 13.01 12.50 -6.64
CA VAL A 25 11.55 12.53 -6.64
C VAL A 25 11.05 12.61 -5.20
N LYS A 26 10.61 13.80 -4.76
CA LYS A 26 9.89 13.96 -3.50
C LYS A 26 8.47 13.46 -3.73
N ILE A 27 8.29 12.14 -3.64
CA ILE A 27 6.96 11.54 -3.77
C ILE A 27 6.05 12.20 -2.73
N PRO A 28 4.90 12.79 -3.12
CA PRO A 28 4.06 13.51 -2.18
C PRO A 28 3.77 12.67 -0.94
N ALA A 29 3.80 13.31 0.24
CA ALA A 29 3.41 12.70 1.51
C ALA A 29 2.00 12.04 1.45
N VAL A 30 1.21 12.42 0.45
CA VAL A 30 -0.10 11.85 0.10
C VAL A 30 -0.06 10.35 -0.18
N VAL A 31 1.02 9.76 -0.69
CA VAL A 31 1.04 8.30 -0.96
C VAL A 31 1.14 7.48 0.34
N GLY A 32 1.63 8.06 1.44
CA GLY A 32 1.73 7.39 2.74
C GLY A 32 2.64 6.16 2.66
N PHE A 33 3.92 6.32 2.37
CA PHE A 33 4.84 5.17 2.39
C PHE A 33 5.17 4.74 3.81
N VAL A 34 5.35 3.42 3.97
CA VAL A 34 6.03 2.81 5.11
C VAL A 34 7.28 2.12 4.58
N PHE A 35 8.42 2.41 5.17
CA PHE A 35 9.66 1.73 4.85
C PHE A 35 9.70 0.34 5.52
N PRO A 36 10.38 -0.66 4.95
CA PRO A 36 10.42 -2.01 5.52
C PRO A 36 10.84 -2.06 7.00
N GLU A 37 11.78 -1.22 7.40
CA GLU A 37 12.27 -1.12 8.78
C GLU A 37 11.16 -0.61 9.71
N GLN A 38 10.41 0.40 9.26
CA GLN A 38 9.28 0.93 10.02
C GLN A 38 8.14 -0.09 10.14
N LEU A 39 7.84 -0.82 9.05
CA LEU A 39 6.83 -1.88 9.10
C LEU A 39 7.23 -2.96 10.10
N LYS A 40 8.51 -3.35 10.12
CA LYS A 40 9.03 -4.32 11.08
C LYS A 40 8.86 -3.83 12.52
N GLU A 41 9.23 -2.58 12.81
CA GLU A 41 9.01 -2.01 14.14
C GLU A 41 7.53 -1.98 14.56
N MET A 42 6.61 -1.66 13.63
CA MET A 42 5.17 -1.66 13.91
C MET A 42 4.68 -3.08 14.27
N ILE A 43 5.17 -4.09 13.54
CA ILE A 43 4.86 -5.50 13.80
C ILE A 43 5.43 -5.93 15.17
N GLU A 44 6.68 -5.60 15.46
CA GLU A 44 7.34 -5.96 16.73
C GLU A 44 6.68 -5.29 17.95
N LYS A 45 6.13 -4.08 17.77
CA LYS A 45 5.32 -3.40 18.79
C LYS A 45 3.93 -4.02 18.98
N GLY A 46 3.55 -4.99 18.16
CA GLY A 46 2.22 -5.62 18.19
C GLY A 46 1.11 -4.68 17.72
N GLU A 47 1.42 -3.73 16.84
CA GLU A 47 0.39 -2.87 16.26
C GLU A 47 -0.60 -3.74 15.45
N ASN A 48 -1.90 -3.57 15.72
CA ASN A 48 -2.95 -4.27 15.01
C ASN A 48 -3.11 -3.70 13.59
N LEU A 49 -2.29 -4.17 12.66
CA LEU A 49 -2.29 -3.75 11.26
C LEU A 49 -2.71 -4.89 10.33
N PHE A 50 -3.19 -4.52 9.14
CA PHE A 50 -3.64 -5.44 8.10
C PHE A 50 -2.76 -5.30 6.87
N ILE A 51 -2.22 -6.41 6.38
CA ILE A 51 -1.43 -6.45 5.14
C ILE A 51 -2.32 -6.89 3.98
N LEU A 52 -2.40 -6.06 2.95
CA LEU A 52 -3.09 -6.36 1.70
C LEU A 52 -2.08 -6.63 0.58
N ASP A 53 -1.90 -7.90 0.22
CA ASP A 53 -1.07 -8.31 -0.91
C ASP A 53 -1.89 -8.31 -2.20
N VAL A 54 -1.57 -7.38 -3.11
CA VAL A 54 -2.32 -7.18 -4.36
C VAL A 54 -1.68 -7.85 -5.58
N ARG A 55 -0.77 -8.80 -5.35
CA ARG A 55 -0.14 -9.61 -6.38
C ARG A 55 -1.05 -10.75 -6.85
N GLU A 56 -0.71 -11.34 -7.99
CA GLU A 56 -1.35 -12.55 -8.47
C GLU A 56 -0.90 -13.75 -7.60
N GLU A 57 -1.75 -14.77 -7.47
CA GLU A 57 -1.47 -15.95 -6.64
C GLU A 57 -0.17 -16.66 -7.03
N CYS A 58 0.15 -16.70 -8.33
CA CYS A 58 1.38 -17.32 -8.81
C CYS A 58 2.65 -16.60 -8.33
N GLU A 59 2.57 -15.30 -8.03
CA GLU A 59 3.67 -14.51 -7.48
C GLU A 59 3.79 -14.71 -5.97
N THR A 60 2.66 -14.75 -5.27
CA THR A 60 2.64 -14.97 -3.80
C THR A 60 3.10 -16.38 -3.43
N GLN A 61 2.82 -17.39 -4.27
CA GLN A 61 3.33 -18.75 -4.11
C GLN A 61 4.85 -18.85 -4.31
N LYS A 62 5.39 -18.16 -5.33
CA LYS A 62 6.82 -18.16 -5.64
C LYS A 62 7.64 -17.40 -4.59
N MET A 63 7.12 -16.26 -4.15
CA MET A 63 7.78 -15.39 -3.18
C MET A 63 6.75 -14.88 -2.18
N PRO A 64 6.46 -15.66 -1.12
CA PRO A 64 5.49 -15.28 -0.11
C PRO A 64 5.96 -14.04 0.65
N PHE A 65 5.03 -13.15 0.95
CA PHE A 65 5.23 -12.12 1.96
C PHE A 65 4.95 -12.74 3.33
N LYS A 66 5.95 -12.76 4.21
CA LYS A 66 5.83 -13.34 5.55
C LYS A 66 6.06 -12.26 6.60
N ALA A 67 5.09 -12.12 7.50
CA ALA A 67 5.17 -11.26 8.67
C ALA A 67 4.35 -11.94 9.77
N GLU A 68 5.00 -12.30 10.88
CA GLU A 68 4.33 -12.96 12.00
C GLU A 68 3.53 -11.94 12.82
N GLY A 69 2.45 -12.38 13.47
CA GLY A 69 1.64 -11.53 14.35
C GLY A 69 0.72 -10.54 13.62
N VAL A 70 0.68 -10.56 12.29
CA VAL A 70 -0.20 -9.69 11.49
C VAL A 70 -1.07 -10.48 10.54
N GLU A 71 -2.26 -9.95 10.27
CA GLU A 71 -3.18 -10.53 9.31
C GLU A 71 -2.76 -10.15 7.89
N ILE A 72 -2.59 -11.15 7.03
CA ILE A 72 -2.20 -10.97 5.63
C ILE A 72 -3.30 -11.53 4.75
N LYS A 73 -3.81 -10.71 3.84
CA LYS A 73 -4.81 -11.11 2.85
C LYS A 73 -4.28 -10.87 1.44
N VAL A 74 -4.40 -11.89 0.59
CA VAL A 74 -4.11 -11.78 -0.84
C VAL A 74 -5.40 -11.46 -1.58
N ILE A 75 -5.44 -10.31 -2.25
CA ILE A 75 -6.54 -9.90 -3.13
C ILE A 75 -5.89 -9.30 -4.39
N PRO A 76 -5.81 -10.03 -5.50
CA PRO A 76 -5.24 -9.51 -6.74
C PRO A 76 -5.85 -8.16 -7.11
N ILE A 77 -5.04 -7.22 -7.59
CA ILE A 77 -5.50 -5.84 -7.85
C ILE A 77 -6.75 -5.77 -8.75
N ARG A 78 -6.91 -6.75 -9.64
CA ARG A 78 -8.06 -6.84 -10.56
C ARG A 78 -9.37 -7.17 -9.85
N GLU A 79 -9.31 -7.85 -8.72
CA GLU A 79 -10.45 -8.25 -7.89
C GLU A 79 -10.73 -7.25 -6.76
N LEU A 80 -9.81 -6.30 -6.52
CA LEU A 80 -9.83 -5.42 -5.35
C LEU A 80 -11.17 -4.69 -5.17
N MET A 81 -11.73 -4.17 -6.26
CA MET A 81 -12.96 -3.38 -6.21
C MET A 81 -14.20 -4.21 -5.84
N ASP A 82 -14.19 -5.50 -6.17
CA ASP A 82 -15.29 -6.42 -5.88
C ASP A 82 -15.19 -7.01 -4.47
N ARG A 83 -14.02 -6.88 -3.83
CA ARG A 83 -13.67 -7.52 -2.55
C ARG A 83 -13.32 -6.53 -1.45
N LEU A 84 -13.77 -5.28 -1.56
CA LEU A 84 -13.49 -4.20 -0.60
C LEU A 84 -14.00 -4.51 0.81
N GLU A 85 -15.05 -5.30 0.94
CA GLU A 85 -15.65 -5.72 2.21
C GLU A 85 -14.76 -6.66 3.03
N GLU A 86 -13.78 -7.31 2.40
CA GLU A 86 -12.80 -8.15 3.10
C GLU A 86 -11.68 -7.32 3.75
N ILE A 87 -11.65 -6.01 3.53
CA ILE A 87 -10.59 -5.12 3.99
C ILE A 87 -11.11 -4.32 5.20
N PRO A 88 -10.43 -4.38 6.36
CA PRO A 88 -10.85 -3.66 7.54
C PRO A 88 -10.72 -2.14 7.36
N LYS A 89 -11.66 -1.40 7.94
CA LYS A 89 -11.67 0.09 7.92
C LYS A 89 -11.27 0.71 9.27
N ASP A 90 -11.18 -0.09 10.32
CA ASP A 90 -10.97 0.30 11.71
C ASP A 90 -9.48 0.27 12.12
N ARG A 91 -8.59 -0.25 11.27
CA ARG A 91 -7.15 -0.36 11.55
C ARG A 91 -6.28 -0.05 10.32
N PRO A 92 -4.97 0.21 10.49
CA PRO A 92 -4.08 0.53 9.37
C PRO A 92 -4.02 -0.59 8.33
N VAL A 93 -4.13 -0.24 7.05
CA VAL A 93 -3.95 -1.15 5.92
C VAL A 93 -2.64 -0.84 5.22
N ILE A 94 -1.75 -1.83 5.10
CA ILE A 94 -0.49 -1.71 4.35
C ILE A 94 -0.62 -2.50 3.06
N THR A 95 -0.63 -1.83 1.92
CA THR A 95 -0.67 -2.48 0.62
C THR A 95 0.73 -2.91 0.18
N VAL A 96 0.83 -4.13 -0.35
CA VAL A 96 2.09 -4.72 -0.80
C VAL A 96 1.96 -5.30 -2.21
N CYS A 97 3.03 -5.14 -2.99
CA CYS A 97 3.26 -5.87 -4.24
C CYS A 97 4.77 -6.07 -4.43
N ASN A 98 5.26 -6.54 -5.59
CA ASN A 98 6.71 -6.75 -5.76
C ASN A 98 7.52 -5.46 -5.59
N PHE A 99 7.11 -4.36 -6.23
CA PHE A 99 7.88 -3.10 -6.32
C PHE A 99 7.06 -1.83 -5.98
N ALA A 100 6.06 -1.93 -5.11
CA ALA A 100 5.16 -0.83 -4.72
C ALA A 100 4.25 -0.19 -5.80
N ILE A 101 4.36 -0.56 -7.09
CA ILE A 101 3.56 0.03 -8.18
C ILE A 101 2.06 -0.32 -8.04
N ARG A 102 1.72 -1.62 -8.08
CA ARG A 102 0.32 -2.08 -7.90
C ARG A 102 -0.22 -1.74 -6.51
N ALA A 103 0.64 -1.78 -5.50
CA ALA A 103 0.28 -1.38 -4.14
C ALA A 103 -0.13 0.10 -4.07
N THR A 104 0.54 0.99 -4.81
CA THR A 104 0.16 2.41 -4.91
C THR A 104 -1.19 2.58 -5.60
N MET A 105 -1.44 1.83 -6.68
CA MET A 105 -2.76 1.83 -7.35
C MET A 105 -3.87 1.32 -6.41
N ALA A 106 -3.61 0.26 -5.66
CA ALA A 106 -4.54 -0.26 -4.67
C ALA A 106 -4.84 0.75 -3.57
N LYS A 107 -3.81 1.45 -3.07
CA LYS A 107 -3.98 2.54 -2.10
C LYS A 107 -4.89 3.64 -2.65
N MET A 108 -4.66 4.08 -3.89
CA MET A 108 -5.53 5.08 -4.53
C MET A 108 -6.98 4.62 -4.63
N ALA A 109 -7.20 3.35 -5.01
CA ALA A 109 -8.54 2.77 -5.08
C ALA A 109 -9.22 2.74 -3.70
N LEU A 110 -8.47 2.35 -2.65
CA LEU A 110 -8.97 2.31 -1.28
C LEU A 110 -9.29 3.71 -0.73
N ASP A 111 -8.42 4.70 -0.97
CA ASP A 111 -8.71 6.09 -0.59
C ASP A 111 -10.01 6.59 -1.23
N LEU A 112 -10.19 6.32 -2.53
CA LEU A 112 -11.41 6.69 -3.26
C LEU A 112 -12.65 5.91 -2.77
N ALA A 113 -12.45 4.71 -2.23
CA ALA A 113 -13.48 3.91 -1.56
C ALA A 113 -13.73 4.31 -0.09
N GLY A 114 -13.05 5.36 0.41
CA GLY A 114 -13.25 5.93 1.74
C GLY A 114 -12.46 5.26 2.86
N PHE A 115 -11.39 4.53 2.53
CA PHE A 115 -10.43 4.09 3.53
C PHE A 115 -9.52 5.25 3.92
N ASN A 116 -9.35 5.49 5.23
CA ASN A 116 -8.66 6.69 5.73
C ASN A 116 -7.22 6.44 6.21
N ASN A 117 -6.83 5.17 6.38
CA ASN A 117 -5.55 4.78 6.93
C ASN A 117 -4.89 3.68 6.09
N VAL A 118 -4.57 4.03 4.85
CA VAL A 118 -3.93 3.13 3.89
C VAL A 118 -2.53 3.65 3.59
N LYS A 119 -1.54 2.76 3.71
CA LYS A 119 -0.14 3.05 3.42
C LYS A 119 0.42 2.04 2.43
N VAL A 120 1.49 2.41 1.73
CA VAL A 120 2.15 1.55 0.75
C VAL A 120 3.50 1.09 1.31
N LEU A 121 3.80 -0.20 1.25
CA LEU A 121 5.13 -0.70 1.58
C LEU A 121 6.13 -0.27 0.49
N LYS A 122 7.07 0.60 0.85
CA LYS A 122 8.13 1.06 -0.05
C LYS A 122 9.06 -0.12 -0.39
N GLY A 123 9.39 -0.25 -1.68
CA GLY A 123 10.24 -1.34 -2.17
C GLY A 123 9.54 -2.70 -2.28
N GLY A 124 8.33 -2.84 -1.74
CA GLY A 124 7.51 -4.02 -1.88
C GLY A 124 8.09 -5.28 -1.23
N VAL A 125 7.61 -6.43 -1.68
CA VAL A 125 7.99 -7.75 -1.13
C VAL A 125 9.47 -8.06 -1.35
N GLU A 126 10.08 -7.56 -2.42
CA GLU A 126 11.52 -7.78 -2.64
C GLU A 126 12.37 -7.18 -1.54
N GLN A 127 12.14 -5.90 -1.22
CA GLN A 127 12.92 -5.23 -0.18
C GLN A 127 12.59 -5.79 1.21
N TRP A 128 11.32 -6.11 1.46
CA TRP A 128 10.90 -6.76 2.71
C TRP A 128 11.61 -8.09 2.94
N ASN A 129 11.61 -8.96 1.92
CA ASN A 129 12.26 -10.26 2.04
C ASN A 129 13.78 -10.09 2.13
N ALA A 130 14.40 -9.16 1.42
CA ALA A 130 15.83 -8.88 1.54
C ALA A 130 16.24 -8.44 2.96
N LEU A 131 15.39 -7.66 3.65
CA LEU A 131 15.60 -7.24 5.03
C LEU A 131 15.41 -8.36 6.06
N ASN A 132 14.54 -9.33 5.77
CA ASN A 132 14.15 -10.41 6.69
C ASN A 132 14.66 -11.80 6.25
N LYS A 133 15.77 -11.84 5.52
CA LYS A 133 16.48 -13.08 5.18
C LYS A 133 17.20 -13.68 6.38
#